data_AF-A0A6A5GFB4-F1
#
_entry.id   AF-A0A6A5GFB4-F1
#
_cell.length_a   1.000
_cell.length_b   1.000
_cell.length_c   1.000
_cell.angle_alpha   90.00
_cell.angle_beta   90.00
_cell.angle_gamma   90.00
#
_symmetry.space_group_name_H-M   'P 1'
#
loop_
_entity.id
_entity.type
_entity.pdbx_description
1 polymer ?
#
loop_
_entity_poly.entity_id
_entity_poly.type
_entity_poly.pdbx_seq_one_letter_code
_entity_poly.pdbx_strand_id
1 'polypeptide(L)'
;MCRSSLQSNVISDSVKCYSKIHDYHFILVRDSDYIACNHKDKFFRRHCITAQILPKYDAVMFLDADIGVVNPKRKIEEFLSDEIDVVLYYRFYNWEIAAGSYIVKNTPYALEFLKEWADYESKLPKSFHGTDNGAIHLLLAEKIFTSSDVELEMCRKVYNISKWYDDLFTYEACIKNMFGSGTDFGKIRIMKKGTGWTRDCWLTSCQWHPETDFMLHGWKSGQLKETPVNKTRPNQMSRIQWYNPFLGPMDLLRCNPENTTWSYNLNLLGSKFEITNSLRKYEEEIAMMQAKSYARIVNLLEPNKNTTEKPK
;
A
#
# COMPACT_ATOMS: atom_id res chain seq x y z
N MET A 1 2.26 -12.22 -33.40
CA MET A 1 0.79 -12.03 -33.31
C MET A 1 0.49 -11.05 -32.18
N CYS A 2 0.28 -9.79 -32.54
CA CYS A 2 -0.07 -8.72 -31.61
C CYS A 2 -1.51 -8.87 -31.14
N ARG A 3 -1.73 -9.16 -29.85
CA ARG A 3 -2.99 -8.83 -29.17
C ARG A 3 -2.87 -7.41 -28.64
N SER A 4 -3.05 -6.43 -29.52
CA SER A 4 -3.22 -5.03 -29.18
C SER A 4 -4.65 -4.63 -29.54
N SER A 5 -5.36 -4.00 -28.59
CA SER A 5 -6.18 -2.78 -28.81
C SER A 5 -7.62 -2.73 -28.26
N LEU A 6 -8.13 -3.65 -27.43
CA LEU A 6 -9.53 -3.55 -26.94
C LEU A 6 -9.80 -3.87 -25.47
N GLN A 7 -8.77 -4.05 -24.65
CA GLN A 7 -8.89 -3.88 -23.20
C GLN A 7 -8.28 -2.52 -22.87
N SER A 8 -9.09 -1.47 -22.97
CA SER A 8 -8.84 -0.19 -22.31
C SER A 8 -8.35 -0.52 -20.89
N ASN A 9 -7.17 -0.04 -20.51
CA ASN A 9 -6.54 -0.45 -19.26
C ASN A 9 -7.35 0.14 -18.09
N VAL A 10 -8.36 -0.64 -17.65
CA VAL A 10 -9.40 -0.30 -16.67
C VAL A 10 -8.83 0.46 -15.48
N ILE A 11 -7.64 0.05 -15.03
CA ILE A 11 -6.91 0.65 -13.93
C ILE A 11 -6.53 2.10 -14.28
N SER A 12 -5.74 2.28 -15.34
CA SER A 12 -5.28 3.61 -15.76
C SER A 12 -6.42 4.52 -16.19
N ASP A 13 -7.48 3.97 -16.80
CA ASP A 13 -8.61 4.76 -17.26
C ASP A 13 -9.48 5.23 -16.09
N SER A 14 -9.59 4.42 -15.02
CA SER A 14 -10.23 4.85 -13.76
C SER A 14 -9.52 6.03 -13.12
N VAL A 15 -8.18 5.99 -13.05
CA VAL A 15 -7.39 7.08 -12.47
C VAL A 15 -7.43 8.32 -13.37
N LYS A 16 -7.29 8.17 -14.70
CA LYS A 16 -7.42 9.30 -15.64
C LYS A 16 -8.78 9.98 -15.56
N CYS A 17 -9.85 9.19 -15.53
CA CYS A 17 -11.21 9.71 -15.43
C CYS A 17 -11.40 10.47 -14.12
N TYR A 18 -10.94 9.88 -13.01
CA TYR A 18 -10.95 10.51 -11.69
C TYR A 18 -10.18 11.84 -11.68
N SER A 19 -8.98 11.87 -12.24
CA SER A 19 -8.18 13.09 -12.36
C SER A 19 -8.92 14.18 -13.13
N LYS A 20 -9.58 13.87 -14.24
CA LYS A 20 -10.41 14.85 -14.97
C LYS A 20 -11.61 15.37 -14.19
N ILE A 21 -12.23 14.52 -13.38
CA ILE A 21 -13.41 14.89 -12.56
C ILE A 21 -13.04 15.91 -11.50
N HIS A 22 -11.85 15.81 -10.90
CA HIS A 22 -11.42 16.70 -9.82
C HIS A 22 -10.35 17.71 -10.23
N ASP A 23 -10.10 17.86 -11.53
CA ASP A 23 -9.08 18.75 -12.08
C ASP A 23 -7.65 18.47 -11.55
N TYR A 24 -7.34 17.19 -11.32
CA TYR A 24 -5.99 16.75 -10.99
C TYR A 24 -5.18 16.46 -12.25
N HIS A 25 -3.86 16.57 -12.11
CA HIS A 25 -2.93 16.14 -13.15
C HIS A 25 -2.70 14.62 -13.08
N PHE A 26 -3.04 13.90 -14.15
CA PHE A 26 -2.65 12.50 -14.32
C PHE A 26 -1.28 12.41 -15.01
N ILE A 27 -0.30 11.81 -14.33
CA ILE A 27 1.07 11.68 -14.82
C ILE A 27 1.40 10.19 -14.96
N LEU A 28 1.55 9.73 -16.20
CA LEU A 28 2.11 8.41 -16.47
C LEU A 28 3.62 8.53 -16.65
N VAL A 29 4.38 7.88 -15.79
CA VAL A 29 5.83 7.98 -15.78
C VAL A 29 6.47 6.71 -16.34
N ARG A 30 7.51 6.88 -17.17
CA ARG A 30 8.44 5.82 -17.55
C ARG A 30 9.77 6.07 -16.85
N ASP A 31 10.33 5.05 -16.23
CA ASP A 31 11.57 5.17 -15.46
C ASP A 31 12.76 5.59 -16.33
N SER A 32 12.78 5.19 -17.60
CA SER A 32 13.79 5.60 -18.60
C SER A 32 13.93 7.10 -18.78
N ASP A 33 12.89 7.87 -18.47
CA ASP A 33 12.87 9.32 -18.67
C ASP A 33 13.60 10.07 -17.52
N TYR A 34 14.02 9.35 -16.47
CA TYR A 34 14.60 9.91 -15.23
C TYR A 34 16.01 9.34 -14.96
N ILE A 35 16.97 9.67 -15.83
CA ILE A 35 18.34 9.13 -15.82
C ILE A 35 19.07 9.36 -14.48
N ALA A 36 18.77 10.45 -13.79
CA ALA A 36 19.37 10.74 -12.48
C ALA A 36 18.90 9.79 -11.36
N CYS A 37 17.80 9.07 -11.54
CA CYS A 37 17.33 8.03 -10.61
C CYS A 37 17.89 6.67 -11.02
N ASN A 38 19.15 6.42 -10.67
CA ASN A 38 19.93 5.26 -11.12
C ASN A 38 19.92 4.06 -10.15
N HIS A 39 19.02 4.04 -9.15
CA HIS A 39 18.81 2.92 -8.24
C HIS A 39 18.58 1.61 -9.02
N LYS A 40 19.16 0.48 -8.58
CA LYS A 40 19.14 -0.77 -9.37
C LYS A 40 17.78 -1.43 -9.33
N ASP A 41 17.18 -1.46 -8.16
CA ASP A 41 15.82 -1.93 -7.92
C ASP A 41 14.82 -0.84 -8.34
N LYS A 42 13.92 -1.22 -9.25
CA LYS A 42 12.85 -0.35 -9.75
C LYS A 42 11.94 0.16 -8.64
N PHE A 43 11.80 -0.61 -7.56
CA PHE A 43 10.95 -0.23 -6.44
C PHE A 43 11.54 0.95 -5.67
N PHE A 44 12.86 1.07 -5.58
CA PHE A 44 13.51 2.27 -5.01
C PHE A 44 13.53 3.44 -5.98
N ARG A 45 13.73 3.19 -7.29
CA ARG A 45 13.70 4.24 -8.32
C ARG A 45 12.41 5.06 -8.30
N ARG A 46 11.26 4.43 -8.03
CA ARG A 46 9.96 5.12 -8.03
C ARG A 46 9.88 6.27 -7.01
N HIS A 47 10.57 6.15 -5.86
CA HIS A 47 10.61 7.20 -4.85
C HIS A 47 11.50 8.38 -5.28
N CYS A 48 12.65 8.09 -5.89
CA CYS A 48 13.50 9.13 -6.51
C CYS A 48 12.77 9.88 -7.62
N ILE A 49 12.06 9.17 -8.49
CA ILE A 49 11.27 9.76 -9.57
C ILE A 49 10.17 10.66 -9.00
N THR A 50 9.46 10.18 -7.97
CA THR A 50 8.45 10.98 -7.28
C THR A 50 9.05 12.25 -6.69
N ALA A 51 10.26 12.19 -6.12
CA ALA A 51 10.98 13.35 -5.61
C ALA A 51 11.32 14.38 -6.71
N GLN A 52 11.56 13.97 -7.96
CA GLN A 52 11.78 14.90 -9.08
C GLN A 52 10.50 15.54 -9.60
N ILE A 53 9.36 14.88 -9.43
CA ILE A 53 8.05 15.37 -9.89
C ILE A 53 7.43 16.31 -8.85
N LEU A 54 7.57 16.00 -7.57
CA LEU A 54 6.94 16.70 -6.44
C LEU A 54 7.10 18.24 -6.49
N PRO A 55 8.26 18.84 -6.84
CA PRO A 55 8.43 20.29 -6.86
C PRO A 55 7.51 21.06 -7.83
N LYS A 56 6.86 20.36 -8.77
CA LYS A 56 5.97 20.95 -9.79
C LYS A 56 4.50 21.02 -9.34
N TYR A 57 4.17 20.48 -8.17
CA TYR A 57 2.80 20.34 -7.67
C TYR A 57 2.75 20.70 -6.18
N ASP A 58 1.56 20.96 -5.64
CA ASP A 58 1.40 21.19 -4.20
C ASP A 58 1.50 19.89 -3.39
N ALA A 59 1.02 18.80 -3.99
CA ALA A 59 1.14 17.45 -3.47
C ALA A 59 1.15 16.43 -4.61
N VAL A 60 1.70 15.24 -4.34
CA VAL A 60 1.67 14.09 -5.24
C VAL A 60 1.11 12.88 -4.51
N MET A 61 0.10 12.24 -5.10
CA MET A 61 -0.33 10.90 -4.73
C MET A 61 0.35 9.89 -5.65
N PHE A 62 1.33 9.16 -5.13
CA PHE A 62 1.97 8.06 -5.85
C PHE A 62 1.05 6.83 -5.84
N LEU A 63 0.92 6.15 -6.97
CA LEU A 63 0.11 4.94 -7.13
C LEU A 63 0.85 3.88 -7.96
N ASP A 64 0.84 2.64 -7.50
CA ASP A 64 1.21 1.48 -8.31
C ASP A 64 0.19 1.23 -9.43
N ALA A 65 0.69 0.64 -10.52
CA ALA A 65 -0.07 0.43 -11.75
C ALA A 65 -1.23 -0.59 -11.63
N ASP A 66 -1.40 -1.23 -10.47
CA ASP A 66 -2.49 -2.16 -10.16
C ASP A 66 -3.47 -1.62 -9.08
N ILE A 67 -3.46 -0.30 -8.85
CA ILE A 67 -4.43 0.43 -8.04
C ILE A 67 -5.41 1.20 -8.94
N GLY A 68 -6.70 0.90 -8.83
CA GLY A 68 -7.77 1.58 -9.58
C GLY A 68 -8.74 2.32 -8.67
N VAL A 69 -9.28 3.45 -9.15
CA VAL A 69 -10.35 4.18 -8.47
C VAL A 69 -11.66 3.41 -8.66
N VAL A 70 -12.43 3.22 -7.60
CA VAL A 70 -13.81 2.70 -7.69
C VAL A 70 -14.86 3.73 -7.30
N ASN A 71 -14.47 4.75 -6.54
CA ASN A 71 -15.38 5.77 -6.07
C ASN A 71 -14.87 7.18 -6.46
N PRO A 72 -15.36 7.75 -7.57
CA PRO A 72 -14.92 9.05 -8.02
C PRO A 72 -15.47 10.21 -7.18
N LYS A 73 -16.30 9.96 -6.17
CA LYS A 73 -16.84 11.03 -5.32
C LYS A 73 -15.92 11.42 -4.16
N ARG A 74 -14.99 10.52 -3.79
CA ARG A 74 -13.99 10.82 -2.75
C ARG A 74 -12.87 11.69 -3.29
N LYS A 75 -12.28 12.48 -2.41
CA LYS A 75 -11.27 13.49 -2.71
C LYS A 75 -9.94 13.15 -2.05
N ILE A 76 -8.83 13.49 -2.71
CA ILE A 76 -7.48 13.25 -2.16
C ILE A 76 -7.25 14.13 -0.93
N GLU A 77 -7.84 15.32 -0.93
CA GLU A 77 -7.77 16.31 0.16
C GLU A 77 -8.32 15.76 1.48
N GLU A 78 -9.19 14.75 1.46
CA GLU A 78 -9.67 14.07 2.67
C GLU A 78 -8.53 13.42 3.49
N PHE A 79 -7.39 13.16 2.85
CA PHE A 79 -6.22 12.54 3.47
C PHE A 79 -5.10 13.53 3.77
N LEU A 80 -5.23 14.79 3.33
CA LEU A 80 -4.25 15.85 3.54
C LEU A 80 -4.52 16.62 4.84
N SER A 81 -3.45 17.18 5.40
CA SER A 81 -3.51 18.06 6.56
C SER A 81 -2.35 19.06 6.49
N ASP A 82 -2.52 20.25 7.07
CA ASP A 82 -1.48 21.28 7.05
C ASP A 82 -0.22 20.85 7.79
N GLU A 83 -0.38 20.09 8.88
CA GLU A 83 0.73 19.66 9.73
C GLU A 83 1.49 18.42 9.24
N ILE A 84 0.92 17.68 8.28
CA ILE A 84 1.44 16.39 7.82
C ILE A 84 1.97 16.52 6.40
N ASP A 85 3.24 16.18 6.21
CA ASP A 85 3.93 16.29 4.92
C ASP A 85 3.93 14.96 4.15
N VAL A 86 3.89 13.83 4.86
CA VAL A 86 3.91 12.48 4.29
C VAL A 86 2.78 11.66 4.89
N VAL A 87 1.90 11.13 4.05
CA VAL A 87 0.79 10.26 4.44
C VAL A 87 1.01 8.87 3.88
N LEU A 88 1.10 7.90 4.77
CA LEU A 88 1.27 6.48 4.55
C LEU A 88 0.08 5.74 5.16
N TYR A 89 -0.02 4.43 4.93
CA TYR A 89 -1.05 3.61 5.57
C TYR A 89 -0.60 2.17 5.75
N TYR A 90 -1.15 1.50 6.77
CA TYR A 90 -0.98 0.06 6.92
C TYR A 90 -1.80 -0.69 5.89
N ARG A 91 -1.20 -1.69 5.25
CA ARG A 91 -1.91 -2.66 4.43
C ARG A 91 -2.95 -3.37 5.28
N PHE A 92 -4.04 -3.78 4.66
CA PHE A 92 -5.12 -4.41 5.43
C PHE A 92 -4.74 -5.84 5.86
N TYR A 93 -4.12 -6.64 4.98
CA TYR A 93 -3.94 -8.08 5.19
C TYR A 93 -2.72 -8.51 6.00
N ASN A 94 -1.81 -7.59 6.31
CA ASN A 94 -0.65 -7.81 7.18
C ASN A 94 -0.27 -6.47 7.81
N TRP A 95 0.79 -6.41 8.59
CA TRP A 95 1.19 -5.19 9.32
C TRP A 95 2.25 -4.36 8.59
N GLU A 96 2.42 -4.59 7.27
CA GLU A 96 3.25 -3.74 6.43
C GLU A 96 2.67 -2.33 6.29
N ILE A 97 3.53 -1.33 6.28
CA ILE A 97 3.26 -0.02 5.70
C ILE A 97 3.32 -0.18 4.17
N ALA A 98 2.29 0.27 3.46
CA ALA A 98 2.23 0.13 2.02
C ALA A 98 3.25 1.06 1.32
N ALA A 99 4.11 0.52 0.45
CA ALA A 99 4.94 1.33 -0.45
C ALA A 99 4.32 1.57 -1.83
N GLY A 100 3.29 0.80 -2.18
CA GLY A 100 2.62 0.88 -3.48
C GLY A 100 1.71 2.10 -3.65
N SER A 101 1.45 2.88 -2.60
CA SER A 101 0.91 4.22 -2.74
C SER A 101 1.13 5.05 -1.48
N TYR A 102 1.27 6.37 -1.64
CA TYR A 102 1.41 7.34 -0.56
C TYR A 102 1.06 8.74 -1.07
N ILE A 103 0.82 9.68 -0.16
CA ILE A 103 0.63 11.09 -0.50
C ILE A 103 1.75 11.90 0.14
N VAL A 104 2.36 12.80 -0.62
CA VAL A 104 3.43 13.69 -0.17
C VAL A 104 3.10 15.13 -0.56
N LYS A 105 3.26 16.08 0.37
CA LYS A 105 3.17 17.52 0.09
C LYS A 105 4.51 18.02 -0.41
N ASN A 106 4.51 19.07 -1.21
CA ASN A 106 5.73 19.70 -1.68
C ASN A 106 6.38 20.54 -0.58
N THR A 107 7.06 19.85 0.34
CA THR A 107 7.83 20.44 1.42
C THR A 107 9.28 19.92 1.37
N PRO A 108 10.24 20.67 1.94
CA PRO A 108 11.61 20.19 2.08
C PRO A 108 11.69 18.83 2.79
N TYR A 109 10.85 18.63 3.83
CA TYR A 109 10.81 17.39 4.59
C TYR A 109 10.35 16.19 3.76
N ALA A 110 9.25 16.32 3.00
CA ALA A 110 8.76 15.22 2.16
C ALA A 110 9.72 14.91 1.01
N LEU A 111 10.35 15.94 0.43
CA LEU A 111 11.35 15.76 -0.62
C LEU A 111 12.58 14.99 -0.10
N GLU A 112 13.06 15.34 1.09
CA GLU A 112 14.15 14.62 1.75
C GLU A 112 13.76 13.19 2.09
N PHE A 113 12.57 12.97 2.67
CA PHE A 113 12.05 11.63 2.97
C PHE A 113 12.04 10.71 1.74
N LEU A 114 11.57 11.20 0.58
CA LEU A 114 11.56 10.39 -0.65
C LEU A 114 12.96 10.05 -1.16
N LYS A 115 13.92 10.97 -1.03
CA LYS A 115 15.32 10.75 -1.40
C LYS A 115 15.96 9.72 -0.47
N GLU A 116 15.78 9.88 0.85
CA GLU A 116 16.26 8.93 1.84
C GLU A 116 15.68 7.53 1.62
N TRP A 117 14.39 7.45 1.27
CA TRP A 117 13.76 6.17 0.96
C TRP A 117 14.33 5.53 -0.29
N ALA A 118 14.51 6.28 -1.38
CA ALA A 118 15.18 5.78 -2.58
C ALA A 118 16.61 5.30 -2.28
N ASP A 119 17.39 6.12 -1.57
CA ASP A 119 18.81 5.85 -1.28
C ASP A 119 19.00 4.73 -0.22
N TYR A 120 17.93 4.36 0.48
CA TYR A 120 17.92 3.23 1.42
C TYR A 120 18.24 1.90 0.73
N GLU A 121 18.14 1.80 -0.60
CA GLU A 121 18.62 0.66 -1.38
C GLU A 121 20.06 0.26 -0.98
N SER A 122 20.92 1.25 -0.74
CA SER A 122 22.32 1.05 -0.36
C SER A 122 22.53 0.50 1.05
N LYS A 123 21.50 0.58 1.91
CA LYS A 123 21.51 0.15 3.32
C LYS A 123 20.80 -1.18 3.54
N LEU A 124 20.27 -1.80 2.49
CA LEU A 124 19.57 -3.08 2.60
C LEU A 124 20.51 -4.18 3.13
N PRO A 125 20.00 -5.09 3.98
CA PRO A 125 20.78 -6.24 4.38
C PRO A 125 20.98 -7.20 3.21
N LYS A 126 22.03 -8.02 3.27
CA LYS A 126 22.30 -9.09 2.28
C LYS A 126 21.34 -10.29 2.41
N SER A 127 20.35 -10.19 3.29
CA SER A 127 19.35 -11.20 3.63
C SER A 127 18.05 -10.99 2.84
N PHE A 128 17.01 -11.79 3.08
CA PHE A 128 15.70 -11.55 2.49
C PHE A 128 15.05 -10.30 3.11
N HIS A 129 14.86 -9.26 2.30
CA HIS A 129 14.61 -7.91 2.83
C HIS A 129 13.31 -7.23 2.34
N GLY A 130 12.55 -7.84 1.42
CA GLY A 130 11.25 -7.29 0.99
C GLY A 130 11.32 -5.98 0.17
N THR A 131 12.46 -5.65 -0.42
CA THR A 131 12.68 -4.42 -1.23
C THR A 131 12.34 -3.13 -0.46
N ASP A 132 11.70 -2.16 -1.10
CA ASP A 132 11.35 -0.86 -0.52
C ASP A 132 10.24 -0.93 0.53
N ASN A 133 9.30 -1.86 0.36
CA ASN A 133 8.29 -2.26 1.35
C ASN A 133 8.93 -2.66 2.68
N GLY A 134 9.99 -3.48 2.65
CA GLY A 134 10.73 -3.83 3.87
C GLY A 134 11.53 -2.65 4.41
N ALA A 135 12.18 -1.88 3.52
CA ALA A 135 13.06 -0.77 3.90
C ALA A 135 12.34 0.38 4.61
N ILE A 136 11.11 0.75 4.20
CA ILE A 136 10.40 1.90 4.79
C ILE A 136 10.20 1.76 6.29
N HIS A 137 10.01 0.54 6.80
CA HIS A 137 9.80 0.30 8.22
C HIS A 137 11.02 0.75 9.04
N LEU A 138 12.22 0.32 8.64
CA LEU A 138 13.45 0.69 9.33
C LEU A 138 13.84 2.15 9.07
N LEU A 139 13.64 2.67 7.85
CA LEU A 139 13.82 4.10 7.57
C LEU A 139 12.99 4.96 8.52
N LEU A 140 11.69 4.69 8.63
CA LEU A 140 10.80 5.43 9.51
C LEU A 140 11.22 5.30 10.97
N ALA A 141 11.59 4.10 11.41
CA ALA A 141 12.01 3.87 12.78
C ALA A 141 13.31 4.64 13.10
N GLU A 142 14.29 4.67 12.19
CA GLU A 142 15.51 5.48 12.33
C GLU A 142 15.25 6.99 12.34
N LYS A 143 14.19 7.44 11.66
CA LYS A 143 13.84 8.86 11.55
C LYS A 143 13.04 9.35 12.76
N ILE A 144 12.26 8.47 13.39
CA ILE A 144 11.31 8.81 14.46
C ILE A 144 11.88 8.47 15.84
N PHE A 145 12.62 7.37 15.95
CA PHE A 145 13.22 6.89 17.19
C PHE A 145 14.73 7.12 17.20
N THR A 146 15.36 7.03 18.37
CA THR A 146 16.80 7.26 18.49
C THR A 146 17.57 5.98 18.25
N SER A 147 18.75 6.06 17.61
CA SER A 147 19.59 4.87 17.35
C SER A 147 20.10 4.16 18.61
N SER A 148 19.93 4.77 19.80
CA SER A 148 20.23 4.16 21.10
C SER A 148 19.13 3.24 21.63
N ASP A 149 17.99 3.16 20.94
CA ASP A 149 16.86 2.34 21.37
C ASP A 149 17.17 0.85 21.13
N VAL A 150 17.21 0.08 22.23
CA VAL A 150 17.52 -1.37 22.22
C VAL A 150 16.55 -2.14 21.33
N GLU A 151 15.29 -1.71 21.31
CA GLU A 151 14.22 -2.25 20.48
C GLU A 151 14.53 -2.08 18.98
N LEU A 152 15.05 -0.92 18.56
CA LEU A 152 15.40 -0.67 17.16
C LEU A 152 16.49 -1.63 16.70
N GLU A 153 17.54 -1.79 17.51
CA GLU A 153 18.64 -2.69 17.21
C GLU A 153 18.21 -4.17 17.22
N MET A 154 17.26 -4.53 18.09
CA MET A 154 16.64 -5.85 18.06
C MET A 154 15.91 -6.09 16.72
N CYS A 155 15.07 -5.15 16.28
CA CYS A 155 14.36 -5.27 15.00
C CYS A 155 15.34 -5.31 13.81
N ARG A 156 16.40 -4.48 13.84
CA ARG A 156 17.47 -4.48 12.83
C ARG A 156 18.17 -5.83 12.73
N LYS A 157 18.48 -6.48 13.86
CA LYS A 157 19.07 -7.83 13.87
C LYS A 157 18.16 -8.85 13.21
N VAL A 158 16.86 -8.83 13.50
CA VAL A 158 15.88 -9.71 12.85
C VAL A 158 15.86 -9.49 11.33
N TYR A 159 15.87 -8.23 10.89
CA TYR A 159 15.92 -7.89 9.47
C TYR A 159 17.18 -8.45 8.78
N ASN A 160 18.33 -8.25 9.42
CA ASN A 160 19.63 -8.69 8.91
C ASN A 160 19.78 -10.21 8.74
N ILE A 161 18.99 -11.01 9.47
CA ILE A 161 19.03 -12.48 9.40
C ILE A 161 17.82 -13.10 8.68
N SER A 162 16.87 -12.28 8.22
CA SER A 162 15.64 -12.73 7.58
C SER A 162 15.91 -13.62 6.36
N LYS A 163 15.26 -14.78 6.28
CA LYS A 163 15.47 -15.72 5.16
C LYS A 163 14.29 -15.76 4.19
N TRP A 164 13.08 -15.53 4.70
CA TRP A 164 11.83 -15.64 3.96
C TRP A 164 10.78 -14.66 4.50
N TYR A 165 9.59 -14.65 3.88
CA TYR A 165 8.48 -13.78 4.28
C TYR A 165 8.12 -13.86 5.75
N ASP A 166 8.16 -15.05 6.36
CA ASP A 166 7.84 -15.16 7.79
C ASP A 166 8.84 -14.35 8.64
N ASP A 167 10.14 -14.40 8.36
CA ASP A 167 11.13 -13.65 9.14
C ASP A 167 11.02 -12.14 8.89
N LEU A 168 10.78 -11.75 7.64
CA LEU A 168 10.50 -10.36 7.26
C LEU A 168 9.28 -9.84 8.01
N PHE A 169 8.20 -10.61 8.03
CA PHE A 169 6.99 -10.32 8.78
C PHE A 169 7.25 -10.25 10.29
N THR A 170 8.19 -11.02 10.84
CA THR A 170 8.62 -10.84 12.25
C THR A 170 9.36 -9.52 12.47
N TYR A 171 10.23 -9.12 11.55
CA TYR A 171 10.88 -7.81 11.58
C TYR A 171 9.86 -6.66 11.50
N GLU A 172 8.91 -6.73 10.57
CA GLU A 172 7.88 -5.69 10.43
C GLU A 172 7.00 -5.60 11.68
N ALA A 173 6.67 -6.75 12.30
CA ALA A 173 5.92 -6.78 13.55
C ALA A 173 6.72 -6.15 14.70
N CYS A 174 8.05 -6.36 14.70
CA CYS A 174 8.97 -5.74 15.65
C CYS A 174 8.91 -4.22 15.56
N ILE A 175 9.09 -3.67 14.36
CA ILE A 175 9.03 -2.23 14.11
C ILE A 175 7.64 -1.68 14.42
N LYS A 176 6.57 -2.39 14.02
CA LYS A 176 5.20 -1.98 14.31
C LYS A 176 4.93 -1.88 15.81
N ASN A 177 5.52 -2.76 16.63
CA ASN A 177 5.39 -2.70 18.08
C ASN A 177 5.96 -1.40 18.65
N MET A 178 7.07 -0.89 18.10
CA MET A 178 7.64 0.41 18.52
C MET A 178 6.71 1.59 18.23
N PHE A 179 6.03 1.58 17.07
CA PHE A 179 5.04 2.61 16.72
C PHE A 179 3.75 2.52 17.55
N GLY A 180 3.46 1.35 18.13
CA GLY A 180 2.23 1.10 18.89
C GLY A 180 0.95 1.43 18.11
N SER A 181 -0.01 2.06 18.79
CA SER A 181 -1.27 2.55 18.22
C SER A 181 -1.19 3.96 17.63
N GLY A 182 0.01 4.56 17.65
CA GLY A 182 0.28 5.88 17.09
C GLY A 182 -0.02 5.95 15.60
N THR A 183 -0.42 7.13 15.16
CA THR A 183 -0.74 7.42 13.75
C THR A 183 0.05 8.59 13.23
N ASP A 184 0.24 9.63 14.04
CA ASP A 184 1.01 10.82 13.66
C ASP A 184 2.34 10.86 14.41
N PHE A 185 3.42 11.02 13.65
CA PHE A 185 4.80 11.03 14.11
C PHE A 185 5.50 12.25 13.52
N GLY A 186 5.22 13.42 14.11
CA GLY A 186 5.67 14.71 13.58
C GLY A 186 5.04 15.00 12.22
N LYS A 187 5.88 15.10 11.17
CA LYS A 187 5.45 15.39 9.78
C LYS A 187 4.97 14.16 9.00
N ILE A 188 4.96 12.98 9.62
CA ILE A 188 4.54 11.72 8.99
C ILE A 188 3.27 11.22 9.64
N ARG A 189 2.28 10.83 8.83
CA ARG A 189 1.08 10.10 9.25
C ARG A 189 1.10 8.69 8.68
N ILE A 190 0.83 7.70 9.50
CA ILE A 190 0.58 6.31 9.10
C ILE A 190 -0.86 5.96 9.48
N MET A 191 -1.74 5.94 8.48
CA MET A 191 -3.15 5.66 8.66
C MET A 191 -3.41 4.20 9.07
N LYS A 192 -4.44 4.00 9.88
CA LYS A 192 -4.89 2.67 10.32
C LYS A 192 -5.47 1.88 9.16
N LYS A 193 -5.56 0.55 9.35
CA LYS A 193 -6.19 -0.36 8.39
C LYS A 193 -7.61 0.12 8.09
N GLY A 194 -7.94 0.19 6.80
CA GLY A 194 -9.28 0.57 6.35
C GLY A 194 -9.61 2.07 6.46
N THR A 195 -8.71 2.91 6.96
CA THR A 195 -8.92 4.37 6.99
C THR A 195 -8.16 5.11 5.89
N GLY A 196 -7.19 4.45 5.24
CA GLY A 196 -6.52 4.96 4.03
C GLY A 196 -7.41 4.85 2.77
N TRP A 197 -6.83 5.18 1.62
CA TRP A 197 -7.55 5.21 0.33
C TRP A 197 -7.62 3.86 -0.39
N THR A 198 -6.77 2.90 -0.03
CA THR A 198 -6.63 1.64 -0.76
C THR A 198 -6.77 0.44 0.15
N ARG A 199 -7.48 -0.59 -0.34
CA ARG A 199 -7.37 -1.96 0.16
C ARG A 199 -7.34 -2.96 -1.00
N ASP A 200 -6.79 -4.14 -0.75
CA ASP A 200 -6.82 -5.22 -1.72
C ASP A 200 -8.26 -5.68 -2.00
N CYS A 201 -8.62 -5.84 -3.28
CA CYS A 201 -9.99 -6.20 -3.62
C CYS A 201 -10.34 -7.63 -3.18
N TRP A 202 -9.36 -8.54 -3.18
CA TRP A 202 -9.58 -9.94 -2.82
C TRP A 202 -10.04 -10.14 -1.38
N LEU A 203 -9.93 -9.14 -0.51
CA LEU A 203 -10.41 -9.18 0.87
C LEU A 203 -11.92 -9.38 0.99
N THR A 204 -12.68 -8.92 0.00
CA THR A 204 -14.15 -8.85 0.04
C THR A 204 -14.77 -9.32 -1.28
N SER A 205 -14.18 -10.32 -1.94
CA SER A 205 -14.61 -10.78 -3.27
C SER A 205 -14.64 -9.64 -4.32
N CYS A 206 -13.76 -8.64 -4.17
CA CYS A 206 -13.74 -7.36 -4.91
C CYS A 206 -15.04 -6.55 -4.83
N GLN A 207 -15.92 -6.86 -3.87
CA GLN A 207 -17.05 -6.00 -3.54
C GLN A 207 -16.58 -4.74 -2.84
N TRP A 208 -17.26 -3.63 -3.10
CA TRP A 208 -16.97 -2.33 -2.53
C TRP A 208 -18.25 -1.55 -2.25
N HIS A 209 -18.14 -0.49 -1.43
CA HIS A 209 -19.24 0.41 -1.11
C HIS A 209 -18.78 1.87 -1.13
N PRO A 210 -19.54 2.82 -1.70
CA PRO A 210 -19.12 4.22 -1.83
C PRO A 210 -18.93 4.97 -0.51
N GLU A 211 -19.54 4.53 0.59
CA GLU A 211 -19.29 5.12 1.91
C GLU A 211 -18.07 4.55 2.64
N THR A 212 -17.43 3.52 2.09
CA THR A 212 -16.30 2.82 2.72
C THR A 212 -15.04 2.96 1.87
N ASP A 213 -15.18 2.80 0.57
CA ASP A 213 -14.07 2.57 -0.34
C ASP A 213 -13.77 3.77 -1.24
N PHE A 214 -12.49 3.92 -1.59
CA PHE A 214 -12.02 4.88 -2.59
C PHE A 214 -11.36 4.17 -3.77
N MET A 215 -10.24 3.48 -3.50
CA MET A 215 -9.46 2.74 -4.49
C MET A 215 -9.32 1.27 -4.09
N LEU A 216 -9.17 0.40 -5.08
CA LEU A 216 -8.88 -1.02 -4.88
C LEU A 216 -7.53 -1.39 -5.50
N HIS A 217 -6.77 -2.22 -4.78
CA HIS A 217 -5.48 -2.74 -5.20
C HIS A 217 -5.56 -4.19 -5.68
N GLY A 218 -4.55 -4.60 -6.46
CA GLY A 218 -4.36 -5.97 -6.93
C GLY A 218 -4.97 -6.24 -8.30
N TRP A 219 -5.24 -5.21 -9.10
CA TRP A 219 -5.87 -5.32 -10.43
C TRP A 219 -4.90 -5.74 -11.53
N LYS A 220 -4.12 -6.80 -11.33
CA LYS A 220 -3.12 -7.24 -12.32
C LYS A 220 -3.82 -7.82 -13.55
N SER A 221 -3.44 -7.38 -14.76
CA SER A 221 -4.15 -7.77 -16.00
C SER A 221 -4.22 -9.30 -16.21
N GLY A 222 -3.18 -10.04 -15.85
CA GLY A 222 -3.16 -11.51 -15.92
C GLY A 222 -4.03 -12.25 -14.89
N GLN A 223 -4.65 -11.51 -13.97
CA GLN A 223 -5.45 -12.03 -12.86
C GLN A 223 -6.94 -11.64 -13.00
N LEU A 224 -7.33 -10.94 -14.06
CA LEU A 224 -8.73 -10.58 -14.29
C LEU A 224 -9.56 -11.84 -14.59
N LYS A 225 -10.66 -12.00 -13.86
CA LYS A 225 -11.64 -13.07 -14.04
C LYS A 225 -13.02 -12.50 -14.40
N GLU A 226 -13.85 -13.35 -15.02
CA GLU A 226 -15.26 -13.03 -15.23
C GLU A 226 -15.96 -12.82 -13.89
N THR A 227 -16.77 -11.77 -13.81
CA THR A 227 -17.51 -11.48 -12.58
C THR A 227 -18.63 -12.49 -12.39
N PRO A 228 -18.83 -13.05 -11.18
CA PRO A 228 -19.93 -13.97 -10.91
C PRO A 228 -21.29 -13.37 -11.27
N VAL A 229 -22.15 -14.18 -11.89
CA VAL A 229 -23.52 -13.79 -12.30
C VAL A 229 -24.38 -13.46 -11.08
N ASN A 230 -24.18 -14.20 -9.98
CA ASN A 230 -24.86 -13.97 -8.72
C ASN A 230 -23.94 -13.19 -7.76
N LYS A 231 -24.53 -12.22 -7.06
CA LYS A 231 -23.84 -11.50 -5.99
C LYS A 231 -23.30 -12.48 -4.94
N THR A 232 -22.00 -12.42 -4.70
CA THR A 232 -21.34 -13.27 -3.71
C THR A 232 -21.42 -12.64 -2.31
N ARG A 233 -20.89 -13.31 -1.29
CA ARG A 233 -20.61 -12.67 0.00
C ARG A 233 -19.23 -11.98 -0.04
N PRO A 234 -19.03 -10.88 0.69
CA PRO A 234 -17.74 -10.21 0.76
C PRO A 234 -16.78 -11.00 1.66
N ASN A 235 -16.17 -12.06 1.13
CA ASN A 235 -15.20 -12.90 1.83
C ASN A 235 -13.85 -12.83 1.12
N GLN A 236 -12.81 -13.35 1.78
CA GLN A 236 -11.50 -13.48 1.17
C GLN A 236 -11.56 -14.44 -0.02
N MET A 237 -11.01 -14.02 -1.15
CA MET A 237 -10.81 -14.85 -2.33
C MET A 237 -9.32 -15.02 -2.60
N SER A 238 -8.97 -15.85 -3.59
CA SER A 238 -7.57 -16.01 -4.00
C SER A 238 -6.93 -14.66 -4.39
N ARG A 239 -5.67 -14.46 -3.97
CA ARG A 239 -4.89 -13.24 -4.24
C ARG A 239 -4.49 -13.07 -5.71
N ILE A 240 -4.68 -14.12 -6.52
CA ILE A 240 -4.34 -14.13 -7.95
C ILE A 240 -5.58 -13.96 -8.85
N GLN A 241 -6.65 -13.39 -8.30
CA GLN A 241 -7.85 -13.08 -9.08
C GLN A 241 -8.51 -11.78 -8.61
N TRP A 242 -9.12 -11.08 -9.55
CA TRP A 242 -9.98 -9.92 -9.29
C TRP A 242 -11.09 -9.82 -10.34
N TYR A 243 -12.11 -9.02 -10.03
CA TYR A 243 -13.27 -8.79 -10.89
C TYR A 243 -13.37 -7.31 -11.26
N ASN A 244 -13.73 -7.01 -12.52
CA ASN A 244 -13.91 -5.64 -12.99
C ASN A 244 -15.17 -5.01 -12.37
N PRO A 245 -15.05 -3.93 -11.58
CA PRO A 245 -16.20 -3.25 -10.98
C PRO A 245 -17.04 -2.46 -11.99
N PHE A 246 -16.63 -2.36 -13.25
CA PHE A 246 -17.32 -1.58 -14.30
C PHE A 246 -17.99 -2.46 -15.35
N LEU A 247 -19.13 -2.00 -15.87
CA LEU A 247 -19.78 -2.56 -17.04
C LEU A 247 -19.17 -1.94 -18.30
N GLY A 248 -18.05 -2.52 -18.75
CA GLY A 248 -17.37 -2.12 -19.98
C GLY A 248 -16.23 -1.10 -19.79
N PRO A 249 -15.68 -0.58 -20.89
CA PRO A 249 -14.61 0.41 -20.88
C PRO A 249 -15.11 1.77 -20.35
N MET A 250 -14.20 2.57 -19.78
CA MET A 250 -14.53 3.94 -19.37
C MET A 250 -14.53 4.89 -20.56
N ASP A 251 -15.58 5.72 -20.65
CA ASP A 251 -15.66 6.80 -21.63
C ASP A 251 -14.97 8.06 -21.10
N LEU A 252 -13.69 8.22 -21.44
CA LEU A 252 -12.87 9.34 -20.99
C LEU A 252 -13.33 10.72 -21.49
N LEU A 253 -14.21 10.79 -22.49
CA LEU A 253 -14.79 12.05 -22.96
C LEU A 253 -15.91 12.54 -22.03
N ARG A 254 -16.53 11.62 -21.29
CA ARG A 254 -17.59 11.94 -20.32
C ARG A 254 -17.07 12.27 -18.93
N CYS A 255 -15.77 12.12 -18.68
CA CYS A 255 -15.13 12.45 -17.42
C CYS A 255 -14.87 13.96 -17.33
N ASN A 256 -15.66 14.64 -16.52
CA ASN A 256 -15.55 16.07 -16.24
C ASN A 256 -16.13 16.38 -14.84
N PRO A 257 -15.90 17.58 -14.28
CA PRO A 257 -16.34 17.91 -12.92
C PRO A 257 -17.86 17.79 -12.67
N GLU A 258 -18.69 17.87 -13.70
CA GLU A 258 -20.15 17.74 -13.59
C GLU A 258 -20.62 16.28 -13.64
N ASN A 259 -19.75 15.33 -14.04
CA ASN A 259 -20.12 13.94 -14.22
C ASN A 259 -19.24 12.97 -13.42
N THR A 260 -19.72 12.62 -12.23
CA THR A 260 -19.15 11.58 -11.35
C THR A 260 -19.80 10.19 -11.54
N THR A 261 -20.66 10.04 -12.55
CA THR A 261 -21.43 8.80 -12.75
C THR A 261 -20.69 7.84 -13.65
N TRP A 262 -20.35 6.66 -13.12
CA TRP A 262 -19.71 5.57 -13.86
C TRP A 262 -20.66 4.37 -14.01
N SER A 263 -20.39 3.54 -15.02
CA SER A 263 -21.17 2.33 -15.29
C SER A 263 -20.63 1.16 -14.45
N TYR A 264 -21.30 0.83 -13.35
CA TYR A 264 -20.83 -0.17 -12.39
C TYR A 264 -21.48 -1.53 -12.57
N ASN A 265 -20.71 -2.59 -12.29
CA ASN A 265 -21.26 -3.93 -12.09
C ASN A 265 -21.90 -4.01 -10.70
N LEU A 266 -23.23 -4.02 -10.65
CA LEU A 266 -24.00 -4.00 -9.40
C LEU A 266 -23.77 -5.24 -8.52
N ASN A 267 -23.28 -6.36 -9.06
CA ASN A 267 -22.92 -7.54 -8.25
C ASN A 267 -21.69 -7.29 -7.36
N LEU A 268 -20.89 -6.27 -7.69
CA LEU A 268 -19.72 -5.88 -6.92
C LEU A 268 -20.00 -4.65 -6.02
N LEU A 269 -21.18 -4.04 -6.12
CA LEU A 269 -21.65 -3.08 -5.14
C LEU A 269 -22.24 -3.82 -3.93
N GLY A 270 -21.43 -3.98 -2.89
CA GLY A 270 -21.75 -4.74 -1.68
C GLY A 270 -22.59 -3.95 -0.67
N SER A 271 -23.01 -4.59 0.41
CA SER A 271 -23.57 -3.89 1.58
C SER A 271 -22.45 -3.29 2.42
N LYS A 272 -22.59 -2.03 2.84
CA LYS A 272 -21.66 -1.39 3.80
C LYS A 272 -21.46 -2.25 5.04
N PHE A 273 -22.56 -2.76 5.60
CA PHE A 273 -22.53 -3.56 6.82
C PHE A 273 -21.75 -4.87 6.61
N GLU A 274 -22.05 -5.62 5.54
CA GLU A 274 -21.40 -6.91 5.28
C GLU A 274 -19.91 -6.76 4.99
N ILE A 275 -19.54 -5.75 4.17
CA ILE A 275 -18.14 -5.42 3.87
C ILE A 275 -17.40 -5.04 5.16
N THR A 276 -17.95 -4.12 5.95
CA THR A 276 -17.29 -3.64 7.18
C THR A 276 -17.14 -4.76 8.20
N ASN A 277 -18.17 -5.61 8.36
CA ASN A 277 -18.12 -6.75 9.27
C ASN A 277 -17.08 -7.80 8.84
N SER A 278 -16.99 -8.09 7.54
CA SER A 278 -15.98 -8.99 6.99
C SER A 278 -14.56 -8.47 7.21
N LEU A 279 -14.32 -7.18 6.90
CA LEU A 279 -13.05 -6.51 7.09
C LEU A 279 -12.63 -6.50 8.57
N ARG A 280 -13.56 -6.18 9.48
CA ARG A 280 -13.28 -6.21 10.93
C ARG A 280 -12.87 -7.60 11.41
N LYS A 281 -13.60 -8.63 11.01
CA LYS A 281 -13.29 -10.02 11.37
C LYS A 281 -11.91 -10.42 10.88
N TYR A 282 -11.55 -10.00 9.66
CA TYR A 282 -10.22 -10.23 9.13
C TYR A 282 -9.13 -9.44 9.87
N GLU A 283 -9.40 -8.20 10.24
CA GLU A 283 -8.47 -7.39 11.04
C GLU A 283 -8.16 -8.04 12.40
N GLU A 284 -9.16 -8.63 13.06
CA GLU A 284 -8.98 -9.41 14.30
C GLU A 284 -8.06 -10.62 14.09
N GLU A 285 -8.21 -11.34 12.97
CA GLU A 285 -7.31 -12.44 12.60
C GLU A 285 -5.87 -11.94 12.35
N ILE A 286 -5.71 -10.82 11.64
CA ILE A 286 -4.40 -10.23 11.36
C ILE A 286 -3.71 -9.73 12.64
N ALA A 287 -4.46 -9.17 13.60
CA ALA A 287 -3.90 -8.76 14.89
C ALA A 287 -3.31 -9.96 15.65
N MET A 288 -4.00 -11.10 15.65
CA MET A 288 -3.49 -12.34 16.25
C MET A 288 -2.26 -12.88 15.50
N MET A 289 -2.25 -12.81 14.17
CA MET A 289 -1.07 -13.19 13.36
C MET A 289 0.13 -12.28 13.64
N GLN A 290 -0.09 -10.98 13.78
CA GLN A 290 0.96 -10.02 14.12
C GLN A 290 1.59 -10.33 15.48
N ALA A 291 0.77 -10.60 16.50
CA ALA A 291 1.26 -10.96 17.83
C ALA A 291 2.10 -12.25 17.81
N LYS A 292 1.63 -13.28 17.09
CA LYS A 292 2.40 -14.53 16.87
C LYS A 292 3.71 -14.27 16.13
N SER A 293 3.69 -13.37 15.14
CA SER A 293 4.88 -13.00 14.39
C SER A 293 5.90 -12.29 15.27
N TYR A 294 5.47 -11.33 16.10
CA TYR A 294 6.34 -10.64 17.05
C TYR A 294 6.96 -11.61 18.07
N ALA A 295 6.21 -12.58 18.57
CA ALA A 295 6.72 -13.59 19.52
C ALA A 295 7.86 -14.45 18.94
N ARG A 296 7.99 -14.56 17.61
CA ARG A 296 9.08 -15.33 16.97
C ARG A 296 10.46 -14.67 17.10
N ILE A 297 10.56 -13.40 17.53
CA ILE A 297 11.83 -12.68 17.67
C ILE A 297 12.83 -13.46 18.54
N VAL A 298 12.36 -13.99 19.69
CA VAL A 298 13.21 -14.75 20.62
C VAL A 298 13.85 -15.95 19.93
N ASN A 299 13.06 -16.72 19.17
CA ASN A 299 13.54 -17.92 18.49
C ASN A 299 14.50 -17.58 17.34
N LEU A 300 14.33 -16.43 16.68
CA LEU A 300 15.21 -15.97 15.61
C LEU A 300 16.56 -15.48 16.14
N LEU A 301 16.55 -14.79 17.28
CA LEU A 301 17.77 -14.20 17.86
C LEU A 301 18.51 -15.17 18.80
N GLU A 302 17.82 -16.16 19.38
CA GLU A 302 18.37 -17.12 20.34
C GLU A 302 18.08 -18.59 19.95
N PRO A 303 18.44 -19.05 18.74
CA PRO A 303 18.03 -20.36 18.21
C PRO A 303 18.50 -21.57 19.06
N ASN A 304 19.57 -21.42 19.84
CA ASN A 304 20.20 -22.51 20.61
C ASN A 304 19.73 -22.62 22.07
N LYS A 305 18.91 -21.67 22.58
CA LYS A 305 18.43 -21.71 23.97
C LYS A 305 17.18 -22.59 24.15
N ASN A 306 16.42 -22.82 23.08
CA ASN A 306 15.19 -23.64 23.13
C ASN A 306 15.44 -25.17 23.12
N THR A 307 16.69 -25.61 22.92
CA THR A 307 17.06 -27.03 22.92
C THR A 307 17.43 -27.59 24.30
N THR A 308 17.45 -26.77 25.35
CA THR A 308 18.00 -27.15 26.66
C THR A 308 16.99 -27.34 27.81
N GLU A 309 15.69 -27.22 27.57
CA GLU A 309 14.68 -27.49 28.62
C GLU A 309 13.70 -28.60 28.21
N LYS A 310 14.14 -29.85 28.36
CA LYS A 310 13.22 -30.94 28.74
C LYS A 310 13.38 -31.14 30.25
N PRO A 311 12.35 -30.87 31.07
CA PRO A 311 12.39 -31.22 32.49
C PRO A 311 12.56 -32.74 32.63
N LYS A 312 13.49 -33.16 33.49
CA LYS A 312 13.50 -34.51 34.06
C LYS A 312 12.40 -34.65 35.09
#